data_AF-E0S7G6-F1
#
_entry.id   AF-E0S7G6-F1
#
_cell.length_a   1.000
_cell.length_b   1.000
_cell.length_c   1.000
_cell.angle_alpha   90.00
_cell.angle_beta   90.00
_cell.angle_gamma   90.00
#
_symmetry.space_group_name_H-M   'P 1'
#
loop_
_entity.id
_entity.type
_entity.pdbx_description
1 polymer ?
#
loop_
_entity_poly.entity_id
_entity_poly.type
_entity_poly.pdbx_seq_one_letter_code
_entity_poly.pdbx_strand_id
1 'polypeptide(L)'
;MNNQVLIIGLDPAKISLPEVSSDNSFSKGNICIVQLKTAQQTSLLLRKLEGFPDIQAYSLKEFYSIMSAKEREYTPLKRLEPREFVDFQFSEREQFVVINNGVLSLLEQKNKEFEEIGTFEKAIRCLSSDDGVFVCFVGGRMIEFRTGRYLEMFSRIELGDEVVNMSFSPDNRFAVVSTKKETSVWDIFKNECLTKQQGVTGDTVLDEDHVYFLGLGKVFSLLQGKEVEPDPKLSFLKCIRHHNGQKVEFSDDRVQKIRYEVGEYKLSKTHANIEDIKFYFSGKRCFVLMTKNIQKKKVQFVESYGTDGITLTQLEGCVEQIEVSDKMFVVVDTKQTLSFYIRNRFGFGMAKQIRKEDDLLIALYDDICCVHDADTGNIEFYDNGELRSAYSHPSCTGISWSYSGLYAASVSAGDCSSGLVQMFNRNGKLLWKKVFNRLTLFMWRPFSHLSSEDKAKAVEEFSESIENDTSEEECTEDTSELLSRWKSYLISKKQRVLSLK
;
A
#
# COMPACT_ATOMS: atom_id res chain seq x y z
N MET A 1 45.88 -8.91 -13.53
CA MET A 1 45.28 -7.59 -13.22
C MET A 1 44.34 -7.60 -12.00
N ASN A 2 43.96 -8.75 -11.41
CA ASN A 2 42.89 -8.80 -10.39
C ASN A 2 43.27 -8.40 -8.96
N ASN A 3 44.55 -8.12 -8.67
CA ASN A 3 45.00 -7.88 -7.29
C ASN A 3 45.61 -6.48 -7.11
N GLN A 4 45.19 -5.52 -7.92
CA GLN A 4 45.63 -4.13 -7.84
C GLN A 4 44.53 -3.26 -7.24
N VAL A 5 44.90 -2.37 -6.33
CA VAL A 5 44.01 -1.40 -5.68
C VAL A 5 44.51 0.00 -6.02
N LEU A 6 43.62 0.83 -6.55
CA LEU A 6 43.82 2.27 -6.69
C LEU A 6 43.28 2.94 -5.43
N ILE A 7 44.09 3.75 -4.78
CA ILE A 7 43.75 4.52 -3.59
C ILE A 7 43.95 6.00 -3.92
N ILE A 8 42.96 6.83 -3.64
CA ILE A 8 42.94 8.27 -3.85
C ILE A 8 42.75 8.93 -2.48
N GLY A 9 43.57 9.93 -2.17
CA GLY A 9 43.54 10.65 -0.89
C GLY A 9 44.42 10.04 0.21
N LEU A 10 45.23 9.03 -0.10
CA LEU A 10 46.14 8.45 0.87
C LEU A 10 47.29 9.42 1.18
N ASP A 11 47.31 9.95 2.41
CA ASP A 11 48.45 10.68 2.96
C ASP A 11 49.34 9.71 3.78
N PRO A 12 50.49 9.26 3.24
CA PRO A 12 51.35 8.28 3.91
C PRO A 12 51.91 8.78 5.24
N ALA A 13 51.93 10.10 5.47
CA ALA A 13 52.40 10.68 6.72
C ALA A 13 51.34 10.60 7.86
N LYS A 14 50.06 10.44 7.51
CA LYS A 14 48.96 10.39 8.48
C LYS A 14 48.41 8.99 8.70
N ILE A 15 48.46 8.14 7.67
CA ILE A 15 47.81 6.84 7.68
C ILE A 15 48.84 5.76 7.33
N SER A 16 49.25 5.00 8.35
CA SER A 16 50.14 3.85 8.18
C SER A 16 49.32 2.59 7.95
N LEU A 17 49.48 1.97 6.79
CA LEU A 17 48.85 0.71 6.44
C LEU A 17 49.95 -0.34 6.22
N PRO A 18 50.05 -1.39 7.05
CA PRO A 18 51.10 -2.40 6.90
C PRO A 18 51.00 -3.19 5.59
N GLU A 19 49.82 -3.20 4.95
CA GLU A 19 49.61 -3.78 3.63
C GLU A 19 50.18 -2.94 2.48
N VAL A 20 50.52 -1.67 2.73
CA VAL A 20 51.07 -0.71 1.77
C VAL A 20 52.52 -0.44 2.11
N SER A 21 53.43 -0.94 1.29
CA SER A 21 54.88 -0.82 1.44
C SER A 21 55.51 -0.22 0.20
N SER A 22 56.75 0.25 0.29
CA SER A 22 57.52 0.71 -0.88
C SER A 22 57.66 -0.35 -1.96
N ASP A 23 57.61 -1.63 -1.58
CA ASP A 23 57.92 -2.76 -2.46
C ASP A 23 56.70 -3.25 -3.24
N ASN A 24 55.50 -2.86 -2.80
CA ASN A 24 54.23 -3.28 -3.40
C ASN A 24 53.30 -2.12 -3.72
N SER A 25 53.76 -0.86 -3.60
CA SER A 25 52.96 0.31 -3.92
C SER A 25 53.74 1.34 -4.72
N PHE A 26 53.01 2.09 -5.55
CA PHE A 26 53.52 3.24 -6.27
C PHE A 26 52.62 4.44 -5.96
N SER A 27 53.21 5.51 -5.43
CA SER A 27 52.47 6.72 -5.04
C SER A 27 52.93 7.93 -5.85
N LYS A 28 51.97 8.71 -6.36
CA LYS A 28 52.21 9.98 -7.06
C LYS A 28 51.12 10.98 -6.68
N GLY A 29 51.49 12.03 -5.95
CA GLY A 29 50.53 12.99 -5.42
C GLY A 29 49.60 12.34 -4.41
N ASN A 30 48.29 12.55 -4.57
CA ASN A 30 47.25 11.93 -3.74
C ASN A 30 46.82 10.54 -4.23
N ILE A 31 47.49 9.96 -5.23
CA ILE A 31 47.14 8.66 -5.80
C ILE A 31 48.20 7.63 -5.38
N CYS A 32 47.75 6.49 -4.88
CA CYS A 32 48.57 5.32 -4.58
C CYS A 32 47.99 4.09 -5.26
N ILE A 33 48.82 3.33 -5.98
CA ILE A 33 48.44 2.05 -6.55
C ILE A 33 49.17 0.95 -5.78
N VAL A 34 48.43 -0.01 -5.26
CA VAL A 34 48.97 -1.12 -4.45
C VAL A 34 48.76 -2.43 -5.19
N GLN A 35 49.83 -3.20 -5.35
CA GLN A 35 49.83 -4.55 -5.90
C GLN A 35 49.84 -5.58 -4.76
N LEU A 36 48.77 -6.34 -4.63
CA LEU A 36 48.64 -7.40 -3.63
C LEU A 36 48.85 -8.78 -4.26
N LYS A 37 49.19 -9.76 -3.42
CA LYS A 37 49.50 -11.12 -3.89
C LYS A 37 48.23 -11.91 -4.18
N THR A 38 47.14 -11.64 -3.46
CA THR A 38 45.89 -12.40 -3.55
C THR A 38 44.67 -11.48 -3.59
N ALA A 39 43.58 -11.96 -4.19
CA ALA A 39 42.30 -11.25 -4.20
C ALA A 39 41.71 -11.05 -2.80
N GLN A 40 41.95 -12.00 -1.87
CA GLN A 40 41.52 -11.88 -0.48
C GLN A 40 42.18 -10.68 0.22
N GLN A 41 43.48 -10.44 -0.03
CA GLN A 41 44.16 -9.26 0.47
C GLN A 41 43.57 -7.97 -0.10
N THR A 42 43.20 -7.97 -1.39
CA THR A 42 42.53 -6.84 -2.04
C THR A 42 41.21 -6.50 -1.36
N SER A 43 40.35 -7.50 -1.13
CA SER A 43 39.08 -7.29 -0.42
C SER A 43 39.27 -6.79 1.02
N LEU A 44 40.30 -7.30 1.72
CA LEU A 44 40.59 -6.86 3.09
C LEU A 44 41.08 -5.42 3.14
N LEU A 45 41.95 -5.02 2.20
CA LEU A 45 42.45 -3.64 2.11
C LEU A 45 41.33 -2.66 1.77
N LEU A 46 40.48 -2.98 0.78
CA LEU A 46 39.32 -2.15 0.41
C LEU A 46 38.40 -1.89 1.61
N ARG A 47 38.05 -2.96 2.35
CA ARG A 47 37.20 -2.86 3.55
C ARG A 47 37.82 -2.03 4.67
N LYS A 48 39.15 -2.05 4.82
CA LYS A 48 39.84 -1.18 5.79
C LYS A 48 39.79 0.28 5.36
N LEU A 49 39.91 0.54 4.06
CA LEU A 49 39.94 1.89 3.50
C LEU A 49 38.56 2.57 3.51
N GLU A 50 37.46 1.80 3.48
CA GLU A 50 36.08 2.31 3.66
C GLU A 50 35.88 3.07 4.98
N GLY A 51 36.72 2.82 6.00
CA GLY A 51 36.65 3.49 7.30
C GLY A 51 37.22 4.91 7.32
N PHE A 52 37.83 5.39 6.23
CA PHE A 52 38.48 6.70 6.18
C PHE A 52 37.70 7.66 5.26
N PRO A 53 37.16 8.79 5.79
CA PRO A 53 36.26 9.66 5.03
C PRO A 53 36.95 10.38 3.85
N ASP A 54 38.26 10.60 3.94
CA ASP A 54 39.03 11.32 2.92
C ASP A 54 39.72 10.39 1.90
N ILE A 55 39.47 9.08 1.98
CA ILE A 55 40.08 8.09 1.09
C ILE A 55 39.02 7.42 0.22
N GLN A 56 39.29 7.36 -1.09
CA GLN A 56 38.55 6.51 -2.01
C GLN A 56 39.45 5.38 -2.50
N ALA A 57 38.98 4.14 -2.42
CA ALA A 57 39.74 2.98 -2.85
C ALA A 57 38.89 2.11 -3.77
N TYR A 58 39.49 1.68 -4.89
CA TYR A 58 38.85 0.86 -5.90
C TYR A 58 39.76 -0.29 -6.28
N SER A 59 39.22 -1.47 -6.55
CA SER A 59 39.98 -2.43 -7.33
C SER A 59 40.22 -1.85 -8.73
N LEU A 60 41.36 -2.17 -9.34
CA LEU A 60 41.68 -1.66 -10.68
C LEU A 60 40.62 -2.10 -11.72
N LYS A 61 40.00 -3.26 -11.50
CA LYS A 61 38.88 -3.77 -12.30
C LYS A 61 37.65 -2.86 -12.20
N GLU A 62 37.26 -2.45 -10.99
CA GLU A 62 36.14 -1.52 -10.78
C GLU A 62 36.45 -0.16 -11.38
N PHE A 63 37.67 0.36 -11.18
CA PHE A 63 38.08 1.64 -11.74
C PHE A 63 37.95 1.66 -13.26
N TYR A 64 38.48 0.66 -13.97
CA TYR A 64 38.33 0.58 -15.42
C TYR A 64 36.87 0.34 -15.84
N SER A 65 36.08 -0.40 -15.06
CA SER A 65 34.65 -0.54 -15.31
C SER A 65 33.93 0.80 -15.27
N ILE A 66 34.27 1.66 -14.30
CA ILE A 66 33.72 3.03 -14.17
C ILE A 66 34.17 3.89 -15.36
N MET A 67 35.46 3.88 -15.69
CA MET A 67 36.02 4.66 -16.81
C MET A 67 35.48 4.24 -18.18
N SER A 68 35.14 2.95 -18.34
CA SER A 68 34.57 2.40 -19.58
C SER A 68 33.06 2.57 -19.68
N ALA A 69 32.39 2.97 -18.60
CA ALA A 69 30.97 3.26 -18.64
C ALA A 69 30.74 4.48 -19.53
N LYS A 70 29.88 4.35 -20.54
CA LYS A 70 29.42 5.52 -21.31
C LYS A 70 28.87 6.54 -20.32
N GLU A 71 29.30 7.80 -20.46
CA GLU A 71 28.70 8.93 -19.78
C GLU A 71 27.18 8.82 -19.98
N ARG A 72 26.45 8.56 -18.89
CA ARG A 72 25.00 8.60 -18.93
C ARG A 72 24.65 10.07 -18.94
N GLU A 73 24.14 10.55 -20.07
CA GLU A 73 23.57 11.88 -20.17
C GLU A 73 22.53 12.01 -19.05
N TYR A 74 22.75 12.95 -18.13
CA TYR A 74 21.82 13.20 -17.04
C TYR A 74 20.54 13.76 -17.64
N THR A 75 19.54 12.91 -17.81
CA THR A 75 18.19 13.37 -18.13
C THR A 75 17.50 13.72 -16.81
N PRO A 76 17.26 15.01 -16.50
CA PRO A 76 16.49 15.36 -15.33
C PRO A 76 15.11 14.70 -15.44
N LEU A 77 14.60 14.18 -14.32
CA LEU A 77 13.22 13.72 -14.25
C LEU A 77 12.29 14.88 -14.64
N LYS A 78 11.18 14.57 -15.30
CA LYS A 78 10.14 15.55 -15.59
C LYS A 78 9.74 16.22 -14.27
N ARG A 79 9.77 17.55 -14.25
CA ARG A 79 9.21 18.31 -13.13
C ARG A 79 7.69 18.15 -13.18
N LEU A 80 7.15 17.44 -12.19
CA LEU A 80 5.73 17.23 -12.03
C LEU A 80 5.09 18.45 -11.38
N GLU A 81 4.06 18.99 -12.02
CA GLU A 81 3.21 20.02 -11.43
C GLU A 81 2.25 19.39 -10.40
N PRO A 82 1.86 20.10 -9.33
CA PRO A 82 0.99 19.54 -8.28
C PRO A 82 -0.31 18.89 -8.79
N ARG A 83 -0.87 19.41 -9.89
CA ARG A 83 -2.06 18.83 -10.56
C ARG A 83 -1.80 17.44 -11.12
N GLU A 84 -0.61 17.19 -11.64
CA GLU A 84 -0.27 15.94 -12.30
C GLU A 84 -0.23 14.77 -11.30
N PHE A 85 -0.08 15.02 -10.00
CA PHE A 85 -0.15 14.00 -8.95
C PHE A 85 -1.54 13.38 -8.80
N VAL A 86 -2.60 14.15 -9.09
CA VAL A 86 -3.99 13.75 -8.85
C VAL A 86 -4.84 13.68 -10.11
N ASP A 87 -4.28 14.02 -11.28
CA ASP A 87 -4.99 14.02 -12.56
C ASP A 87 -5.69 12.68 -12.88
N PHE A 88 -5.15 11.56 -12.41
CA PHE A 88 -5.77 10.24 -12.59
C PHE A 88 -7.14 10.11 -11.91
N GLN A 89 -7.38 10.84 -10.81
CA GLN A 89 -8.65 10.83 -10.08
C GLN A 89 -9.79 11.45 -10.90
N PHE A 90 -9.46 12.19 -11.96
CA PHE A 90 -10.41 12.90 -12.81
C PHE A 90 -10.52 12.31 -14.21
N SER A 91 -9.92 11.15 -14.45
CA SER A 91 -9.93 10.53 -15.77
C SER A 91 -11.27 9.89 -16.16
N GLU A 92 -12.29 9.97 -15.29
CA GLU A 92 -13.59 9.28 -15.38
C GLU A 92 -13.52 7.76 -15.46
N ARG A 93 -12.29 7.22 -15.53
CA ARG A 93 -11.98 5.81 -15.74
C ARG A 93 -11.18 5.31 -14.56
N GLU A 94 -11.53 4.12 -14.10
CA GLU A 94 -10.74 3.49 -13.05
C GLU A 94 -9.52 2.81 -13.64
N GLN A 95 -8.38 3.02 -12.98
CA GLN A 95 -7.13 2.41 -13.36
C GLN A 95 -6.93 1.11 -12.60
N PHE A 96 -6.34 0.12 -13.27
CA PHE A 96 -5.88 -1.10 -12.64
C PHE A 96 -4.54 -1.53 -13.24
N VAL A 97 -3.80 -2.31 -12.46
CA VAL A 97 -2.48 -2.81 -12.80
C VAL A 97 -2.54 -4.33 -12.87
N VAL A 98 -1.90 -4.89 -13.88
CA VAL A 98 -1.66 -6.33 -13.98
C VAL A 98 -0.18 -6.62 -14.17
N ILE A 99 0.31 -7.73 -13.61
CA ILE A 99 1.64 -8.26 -13.93
C ILE A 99 1.46 -9.53 -14.75
N ASN A 100 1.77 -9.43 -16.04
CA ASN A 100 1.58 -10.44 -17.07
C ASN A 100 2.96 -10.87 -17.61
N ASN A 101 3.37 -12.11 -17.34
CA ASN A 101 4.69 -12.63 -17.73
C ASN A 101 5.87 -11.73 -17.26
N GLY A 102 5.78 -11.20 -16.05
CA GLY A 102 6.81 -10.31 -15.47
C GLY A 102 6.82 -8.88 -16.02
N VAL A 103 5.87 -8.53 -16.89
CA VAL A 103 5.66 -7.17 -17.39
C VAL A 103 4.45 -6.57 -16.69
N LEU A 104 4.62 -5.39 -16.11
CA LEU A 104 3.55 -4.66 -15.45
C LEU A 104 2.86 -3.76 -16.48
N SER A 105 1.57 -3.94 -16.70
CA SER A 105 0.74 -3.08 -17.53
C SER A 105 -0.21 -2.25 -16.66
N LEU A 106 -0.30 -0.95 -16.96
CA LEU A 106 -1.30 -0.04 -16.43
C LEU A 106 -2.45 0.08 -17.43
N LEU A 107 -3.67 -0.18 -16.97
CA LEU A 107 -4.86 -0.20 -17.81
C LEU A 107 -5.94 0.71 -17.24
N GLU A 108 -6.75 1.28 -18.12
CA GLU A 108 -7.98 2.03 -17.79
C GLU A 108 -9.20 1.21 -18.18
N GLN A 109 -10.10 0.99 -17.21
CA GLN A 109 -11.38 0.33 -17.43
C GLN A 109 -12.33 1.26 -18.20
N LYS A 110 -12.84 0.77 -19.34
CA LYS A 110 -13.96 1.36 -20.09
C LYS A 110 -15.20 0.49 -19.91
N ASN A 111 -16.37 0.94 -20.36
CA ASN A 111 -17.63 0.23 -20.11
C ASN A 111 -17.59 -1.26 -20.54
N LYS A 112 -17.18 -1.58 -21.77
CA LYS A 112 -17.15 -2.99 -22.28
C LYS A 112 -15.77 -3.49 -22.69
N GLU A 113 -14.73 -2.72 -22.38
CA GLU A 113 -13.36 -3.01 -22.76
C GLU A 113 -12.41 -2.31 -21.77
N PHE A 114 -11.12 -2.38 -22.04
CA PHE A 114 -10.11 -1.62 -21.31
C PHE A 114 -9.05 -1.15 -22.30
N GLU A 115 -8.28 -0.14 -21.91
CA GLU A 115 -7.20 0.44 -22.69
C GLU A 115 -5.89 0.31 -21.91
N GLU A 116 -4.83 -0.22 -22.54
CA GLU A 116 -3.50 -0.19 -21.93
C GLU A 116 -2.88 1.18 -22.20
N ILE A 117 -2.48 1.86 -21.12
CA ILE A 117 -1.94 3.23 -21.18
C ILE A 117 -0.48 3.32 -20.72
N GLY A 118 0.11 2.21 -20.26
CA GLY A 118 1.51 2.16 -19.88
C GLY A 118 2.01 0.74 -19.62
N THR A 119 3.30 0.53 -19.88
CA THR A 119 3.98 -0.76 -19.71
C THR A 119 5.31 -0.54 -19.00
N PHE A 120 5.64 -1.39 -18.03
CA PHE A 120 6.80 -1.23 -17.17
C PHE A 120 7.52 -2.57 -16.98
N GLU A 121 8.82 -2.58 -17.25
CA GLU A 121 9.68 -3.76 -17.06
C GLU A 121 10.22 -3.84 -15.63
N LYS A 122 10.61 -5.06 -15.21
CA LYS A 122 11.36 -5.34 -13.95
C LYS A 122 10.59 -5.09 -12.64
N ALA A 123 9.29 -4.82 -12.69
CA ALA A 123 8.46 -4.78 -11.50
C ALA A 123 8.13 -6.21 -11.04
N ILE A 124 8.55 -6.58 -9.83
CA ILE A 124 8.26 -7.90 -9.24
C ILE A 124 7.00 -7.83 -8.38
N ARG A 125 6.85 -6.74 -7.62
CA ARG A 125 5.65 -6.45 -6.83
C ARG A 125 5.20 -5.01 -7.07
N CYS A 126 3.91 -4.78 -6.87
CA CYS A 126 3.30 -3.47 -6.94
C CYS A 126 2.48 -3.22 -5.67
N LEU A 127 2.60 -2.02 -5.11
CA LEU A 127 1.86 -1.54 -3.95
C LEU A 127 1.33 -0.14 -4.27
N SER A 128 0.30 0.31 -3.57
CA SER A 128 -0.21 1.68 -3.70
C SER A 128 -0.39 2.32 -2.33
N SER A 129 -0.31 3.64 -2.32
CA SER A 129 -0.84 4.48 -1.25
C SER A 129 -2.36 4.41 -1.21
N ASP A 130 -2.96 4.63 -0.04
CA ASP A 130 -4.41 4.49 0.17
C ASP A 130 -5.25 5.40 -0.74
N ASP A 131 -4.69 6.51 -1.21
CA ASP A 131 -5.32 7.44 -2.13
C ASP A 131 -4.88 7.27 -3.61
N GLY A 132 -3.99 6.32 -3.86
CA GLY A 132 -3.43 5.94 -5.16
C GLY A 132 -2.55 6.98 -5.82
N VAL A 133 -2.16 8.07 -5.15
CA VAL A 133 -1.21 9.04 -5.71
C VAL A 133 0.10 8.35 -6.05
N PHE A 134 0.66 7.63 -5.08
CA PHE A 134 1.83 6.81 -5.31
C PHE A 134 1.45 5.37 -5.59
N VAL A 135 2.00 4.86 -6.68
CA VAL A 135 2.09 3.43 -6.99
C VAL A 135 3.57 3.07 -6.97
N CYS A 136 3.93 2.07 -6.18
CA CYS A 136 5.30 1.65 -5.98
C CYS A 136 5.61 0.36 -6.68
N PHE A 137 6.70 0.33 -7.43
CA PHE A 137 7.25 -0.90 -8.00
C PHE A 137 8.42 -1.35 -7.13
N VAL A 138 8.32 -2.56 -6.61
CA VAL A 138 9.33 -3.14 -5.72
C VAL A 138 10.02 -4.28 -6.46
N GLY A 139 11.34 -4.15 -6.63
CA GLY A 139 12.20 -5.11 -7.32
C GLY A 139 13.45 -5.42 -6.50
N GLY A 140 13.42 -6.52 -5.74
CA GLY A 140 14.51 -6.90 -4.85
C GLY A 140 14.81 -5.82 -3.80
N ARG A 141 15.90 -5.08 -4.02
CA ARG A 141 16.39 -3.99 -3.13
C ARG A 141 15.94 -2.59 -3.56
N MET A 142 15.24 -2.49 -4.68
CA MET A 142 14.83 -1.23 -5.28
C MET A 142 13.35 -0.96 -5.04
N ILE A 143 13.02 0.28 -4.72
CA ILE A 143 11.66 0.81 -4.71
C ILE A 143 11.61 2.01 -5.65
N GLU A 144 10.71 1.96 -6.62
CA GLU A 144 10.38 3.09 -7.49
C GLU A 144 9.01 3.64 -7.08
N PHE A 145 8.97 4.90 -6.65
CA PHE A 145 7.74 5.65 -6.41
C PHE A 145 7.31 6.27 -7.72
N ARG A 146 6.09 5.95 -8.16
CA ARG A 146 5.51 6.48 -9.39
C ARG A 146 4.21 7.19 -9.12
N THR A 147 3.91 8.22 -9.90
CA THR A 147 2.76 9.09 -9.69
C THR A 147 2.13 9.55 -10.98
N GLY A 148 0.97 10.20 -10.86
CA GLY A 148 0.19 10.74 -11.96
C GLY A 148 -0.46 9.69 -12.85
N ARG A 149 -1.18 10.14 -13.88
CA ARG A 149 -2.02 9.28 -14.73
C ARG A 149 -1.25 8.15 -15.41
N TYR A 150 -0.02 8.42 -15.84
CA TYR A 150 0.82 7.48 -16.57
C TYR A 150 1.93 6.84 -15.72
N LEU A 151 1.87 6.97 -14.39
CA LEU A 151 2.87 6.41 -13.45
C LEU A 151 4.31 6.81 -13.80
N GLU A 152 4.51 8.12 -13.91
CA GLU A 152 5.83 8.72 -14.10
C GLU A 152 6.71 8.48 -12.86
N MET A 153 8.01 8.26 -13.06
CA MET A 153 8.95 8.04 -11.96
C MET A 153 9.12 9.34 -11.16
N PHE A 154 8.71 9.30 -9.89
CA PHE A 154 8.83 10.41 -8.95
C PHE A 154 10.13 10.32 -8.15
N SER A 155 10.37 9.16 -7.53
CA SER A 155 11.54 8.93 -6.68
C SER A 155 11.98 7.47 -6.73
N ARG A 156 13.22 7.22 -6.35
CA ARG A 156 13.83 5.88 -6.35
C ARG A 156 14.72 5.70 -5.12
N ILE A 157 14.48 4.62 -4.40
CA ILE A 157 15.24 4.23 -3.21
C ILE A 157 15.96 2.91 -3.49
N GLU A 158 17.25 2.85 -3.16
CA GLU A 158 18.08 1.65 -3.16
C GLU A 158 18.45 1.26 -1.73
N LEU A 159 18.21 0.00 -1.37
CA LEU A 159 18.42 -0.51 -0.01
C LEU A 159 19.54 -1.54 0.03
N GLY A 160 20.08 -1.77 1.24
CA GLY A 160 21.13 -2.77 1.47
C GLY A 160 20.65 -4.22 1.38
N ASP A 161 19.34 -4.46 1.42
CA ASP A 161 18.75 -5.79 1.40
C ASP A 161 17.36 -5.80 0.73
N GLU A 162 16.83 -6.98 0.48
CA GLU A 162 15.53 -7.18 -0.15
C GLU A 162 14.40 -6.60 0.71
N VAL A 163 13.52 -5.83 0.07
CA VAL A 163 12.32 -5.28 0.70
C VAL A 163 11.41 -6.42 1.07
N VAL A 164 11.01 -6.51 2.33
CA VAL A 164 10.01 -7.47 2.80
C VAL A 164 8.64 -6.82 2.79
N ASN A 165 8.52 -5.65 3.42
CA ASN A 165 7.26 -4.95 3.59
C ASN A 165 7.43 -3.42 3.47
N MET A 166 6.35 -2.72 3.17
CA MET A 166 6.30 -1.26 3.08
C MET A 166 4.91 -0.74 3.45
N SER A 167 4.84 0.41 4.12
CA SER A 167 3.60 1.12 4.42
C SER A 167 3.79 2.63 4.26
N PHE A 168 2.74 3.32 3.81
CA PHE A 168 2.70 4.77 3.68
C PHE A 168 2.09 5.42 4.91
N SER A 169 2.55 6.64 5.22
CA SER A 169 1.82 7.51 6.14
C SER A 169 0.49 7.94 5.52
N PRO A 170 -0.53 8.27 6.33
CA PRO A 170 -1.84 8.68 5.81
C PRO A 170 -1.78 9.89 4.85
N ASP A 171 -0.77 10.76 4.99
CA ASP A 171 -0.53 11.93 4.15
C ASP A 171 0.38 11.66 2.94
N ASN A 172 0.84 10.41 2.76
CA ASN A 172 1.77 9.97 1.73
C ASN A 172 3.15 10.65 1.72
N ARG A 173 3.50 11.37 2.78
CA ARG A 173 4.80 12.03 2.87
C ARG A 173 5.91 11.05 3.22
N PHE A 174 5.60 10.08 4.08
CA PHE A 174 6.57 9.16 4.62
C PHE A 174 6.27 7.72 4.20
N ALA A 175 7.32 6.94 4.04
CA ALA A 175 7.24 5.49 3.89
C ALA A 175 8.05 4.80 4.99
N VAL A 176 7.45 3.80 5.62
CA VAL A 176 8.18 2.83 6.43
C VAL A 176 8.50 1.64 5.54
N VAL A 177 9.79 1.34 5.40
CA VAL A 177 10.27 0.22 4.59
C VAL A 177 11.01 -0.76 5.48
N SER A 178 10.56 -2.01 5.46
CA SER A 178 11.17 -3.11 6.20
C SER A 178 11.86 -4.08 5.26
N THR A 179 13.11 -4.40 5.55
CA THR A 179 13.89 -5.48 4.94
C THR A 179 14.04 -6.62 5.95
N LYS A 180 14.75 -7.69 5.59
CA LYS A 180 15.07 -8.78 6.53
C LYS A 180 15.98 -8.34 7.69
N LYS A 181 16.69 -7.21 7.55
CA LYS A 181 17.73 -6.77 8.51
C LYS A 181 17.39 -5.48 9.23
N GLU A 182 16.70 -4.58 8.55
CA GLU A 182 16.42 -3.23 9.06
C GLU A 182 15.02 -2.76 8.64
N THR A 183 14.42 -1.95 9.52
CA THR A 183 13.29 -1.09 9.18
C THR A 183 13.76 0.36 9.14
N SER A 184 13.33 1.08 8.11
CA SER A 184 13.75 2.45 7.82
C SER A 184 12.55 3.33 7.54
N VAL A 185 12.65 4.61 7.92
CA VAL A 185 11.63 5.64 7.66
C VAL A 185 12.20 6.62 6.66
N TRP A 186 11.45 6.89 5.59
CA TRP A 186 11.87 7.73 4.48
C TRP A 186 10.90 8.87 4.27
N ASP A 187 11.42 10.09 4.05
CA ASP A 187 10.65 11.19 3.44
C ASP A 187 10.69 11.00 1.92
N ILE A 188 9.53 10.69 1.33
CA ILE A 188 9.40 10.33 -0.09
C ILE A 188 9.73 11.53 -0.99
N PHE A 189 9.36 12.73 -0.56
CA PHE A 189 9.53 13.96 -1.33
C PHE A 189 10.97 14.45 -1.31
N LYS A 190 11.65 14.29 -0.16
CA LYS A 190 13.07 14.64 -0.03
C LYS A 190 14.01 13.53 -0.53
N ASN A 191 13.49 12.31 -0.67
CA ASN A 191 14.26 11.10 -0.91
C ASN A 191 15.36 10.87 0.15
N GLU A 192 15.02 11.15 1.41
CA GLU A 192 15.95 11.10 2.54
C GLU A 192 15.52 10.03 3.56
N CYS A 193 16.48 9.26 4.05
CA CYS A 193 16.26 8.33 5.14
C CYS A 193 16.36 9.08 6.47
N LEU A 194 15.25 9.16 7.21
CA LEU A 194 15.16 9.87 8.47
C LEU A 194 15.71 9.04 9.64
N THR A 195 15.46 7.73 9.62
CA THR A 195 15.96 6.82 10.66
C THR A 195 16.02 5.38 10.15
N LYS A 196 16.91 4.59 10.75
CA LYS A 196 17.08 3.16 10.52
C LYS A 196 17.19 2.43 11.85
N GLN A 197 16.47 1.32 11.98
CA GLN A 197 16.50 0.46 13.15
C GLN A 197 16.83 -0.98 12.71
N GLN A 198 17.90 -1.53 13.27
CA GLN A 198 18.32 -2.92 13.01
C GLN A 198 17.56 -3.90 13.92
N GLY A 199 17.29 -5.10 13.42
CA GLY A 199 16.72 -6.19 14.23
C GLY A 199 15.22 -6.07 14.54
N VAL A 200 14.51 -5.14 13.88
CA VAL A 200 13.06 -5.00 13.96
C VAL A 200 12.47 -5.41 12.62
N THR A 201 11.66 -6.45 12.59
CA THR A 201 10.87 -6.82 11.40
C THR A 201 9.42 -7.00 11.82
N GLY A 202 8.53 -6.14 11.32
CA GLY A 202 7.08 -6.32 11.47
C GLY A 202 6.42 -5.64 12.68
N ASP A 203 7.20 -5.07 13.60
CA ASP A 203 6.68 -4.42 14.83
C ASP A 203 6.68 -2.89 14.73
N THR A 204 6.33 -2.35 13.56
CA THR A 204 6.24 -0.90 13.36
C THR A 204 4.80 -0.45 13.16
N VAL A 205 4.39 0.56 13.93
CA VAL A 205 3.10 1.22 13.79
C VAL A 205 3.33 2.65 13.34
N LEU A 206 2.66 3.04 12.27
CA LEU A 206 2.70 4.39 11.72
C LEU A 206 1.42 5.12 12.13
N ASP A 207 1.60 6.26 12.78
CA ASP A 207 0.56 7.22 13.10
C ASP A 207 0.95 8.58 12.51
N GLU A 208 -0.02 9.45 12.21
CA GLU A 208 0.17 10.67 11.38
C GLU A 208 1.51 11.39 11.60
N ASP A 209 1.86 11.63 12.88
CA ASP A 209 3.08 12.37 13.26
C ASP A 209 4.19 11.49 13.86
N HIS A 210 3.98 10.18 14.02
CA HIS A 210 4.89 9.29 14.77
C HIS A 210 5.05 7.91 14.15
N VAL A 211 6.25 7.36 14.27
CA VAL A 211 6.55 5.95 13.99
C VAL A 211 6.92 5.26 15.29
N TYR A 212 6.14 4.25 15.66
CA TYR A 212 6.37 3.43 16.86
C TYR A 212 7.09 2.15 16.45
N PHE A 213 8.28 1.93 16.99
CA PHE A 213 9.02 0.67 16.88
C PHE A 213 8.73 -0.16 18.14
N LEU A 214 7.60 -0.88 18.13
CA LEU A 214 7.03 -1.53 19.32
C LEU A 214 8.02 -2.51 19.96
N GLY A 215 8.72 -3.31 19.16
CA GLY A 215 9.72 -4.27 19.65
C GLY A 215 10.94 -3.64 20.34
N LEU A 216 11.20 -2.35 20.11
CA LEU A 216 12.29 -1.60 20.75
C LEU A 216 11.79 -0.63 21.83
N GLY A 217 10.48 -0.44 21.98
CA GLY A 217 9.92 0.60 22.83
C GLY A 217 10.34 2.02 22.41
N LYS A 218 10.61 2.24 21.12
CA LYS A 218 11.07 3.53 20.59
C LYS A 218 9.99 4.23 19.79
N VAL A 219 10.02 5.56 19.81
CA VAL A 219 9.13 6.40 19.02
C VAL A 219 9.94 7.43 18.26
N PHE A 220 9.66 7.58 16.97
CA PHE A 220 10.25 8.61 16.13
C PHE A 220 9.17 9.61 15.75
N SER A 221 9.39 10.89 16.05
CA SER A 221 8.49 11.95 15.62
C SER A 221 8.84 12.37 14.20
N LEU A 222 7.88 12.21 13.29
CA LEU A 222 8.00 12.62 11.89
C LEU A 222 8.08 14.14 11.75
N LEU A 223 7.35 14.88 12.59
CA LEU A 223 7.39 16.35 12.62
C LEU A 223 8.74 16.88 13.11
N GLN A 224 9.32 16.28 14.15
CA GLN A 224 10.58 16.75 14.75
C GLN A 224 11.82 16.14 14.09
N GLY A 225 11.65 15.09 13.29
CA GLY A 225 12.76 14.37 12.66
C GLY A 225 13.72 13.71 13.65
N LYS A 226 13.25 13.33 14.84
CA LYS A 226 14.08 12.71 15.89
C LYS A 226 13.32 11.69 16.71
N GLU A 227 14.09 10.83 17.39
CA GLU A 227 13.56 9.94 18.43
C GLU A 227 13.02 10.78 19.60
N VAL A 228 11.85 10.43 20.09
CA VAL A 228 11.16 11.07 21.21
C VAL A 228 10.84 10.04 22.28
N GLU A 229 10.66 10.50 23.52
CA GLU A 229 10.28 9.59 24.59
C GLU A 229 8.90 8.98 24.30
N PRO A 230 8.75 7.65 24.43
CA PRO A 230 7.45 7.00 24.27
C PRO A 230 6.48 7.50 25.33
N ASP A 231 5.25 7.85 24.92
CA ASP A 231 4.17 8.10 25.88
C ASP A 231 3.98 6.81 26.72
N PRO A 232 4.06 6.87 28.07
CA PRO A 232 3.83 5.73 28.94
C PRO A 232 2.52 5.00 28.66
N LYS A 233 1.48 5.70 28.19
CA LYS A 233 0.17 5.15 27.81
C LYS A 233 0.20 4.30 26.54
N LEU A 234 1.25 4.40 25.74
CA LEU A 234 1.42 3.69 24.47
C LEU A 234 2.36 2.48 24.59
N SER A 235 2.90 2.20 25.78
CA SER A 235 3.70 1.00 26.05
C SER A 235 2.96 -0.33 25.79
N PHE A 236 1.63 -0.29 25.80
CA PHE A 236 0.75 -1.43 25.52
C PHE A 236 0.05 -1.36 24.16
N LEU A 237 0.39 -0.38 23.32
CA LEU A 237 -0.17 -0.24 21.99
C LEU A 237 0.28 -1.43 21.11
N LYS A 238 -0.69 -2.13 20.51
CA LYS A 238 -0.42 -3.25 19.62
C LYS A 238 -0.60 -2.88 18.16
N CYS A 239 -1.61 -2.06 17.86
CA CYS A 239 -1.81 -1.57 16.50
C CYS A 239 -2.55 -0.24 16.46
N ILE A 240 -2.23 0.53 15.42
CA ILE A 240 -3.03 1.64 14.91
C ILE A 240 -3.36 1.30 13.45
N ARG A 241 -4.59 1.57 13.04
CA ARG A 241 -5.00 1.50 11.64
C ARG A 241 -5.78 2.77 11.28
N HIS A 242 -5.56 3.22 10.07
CA HIS A 242 -6.20 4.39 9.47
C HIS A 242 -6.92 3.96 8.21
N HIS A 243 -8.11 4.50 7.97
CA HIS A 243 -8.84 4.31 6.71
C HIS A 243 -9.92 5.38 6.54
N ASN A 244 -9.91 6.12 5.42
CA ASN A 244 -10.93 7.14 5.11
C ASN A 244 -11.19 8.14 6.28
N GLY A 245 -10.13 8.61 6.94
CA GLY A 245 -10.22 9.52 8.09
C GLY A 245 -10.72 8.89 9.39
N GLN A 246 -10.92 7.58 9.41
CA GLN A 246 -11.19 6.80 10.62
C GLN A 246 -9.87 6.27 11.19
N LYS A 247 -9.71 6.35 12.50
CA LYS A 247 -8.59 5.80 13.25
C LYS A 247 -9.09 4.77 14.24
N VAL A 248 -8.43 3.62 14.31
CA VAL A 248 -8.64 2.64 15.39
C VAL A 248 -7.32 2.29 16.07
N GLU A 249 -7.35 2.25 17.39
CA GLU A 249 -6.22 1.90 18.24
C GLU A 249 -6.60 0.70 19.11
N PHE A 250 -5.67 -0.26 19.23
CA PHE A 250 -5.80 -1.38 20.15
C PHE A 250 -4.64 -1.41 21.12
N SER A 251 -4.96 -1.42 22.41
CA SER A 251 -4.00 -1.58 23.49
C SER A 251 -4.28 -2.84 24.30
N ASP A 252 -3.23 -3.59 24.57
CA ASP A 252 -3.23 -4.87 25.29
C ASP A 252 -2.45 -4.75 26.61
N ASP A 253 -3.08 -4.08 27.58
CA ASP A 253 -2.61 -3.97 28.97
C ASP A 253 -3.42 -4.93 29.88
N ARG A 254 -3.38 -4.75 31.21
CA ARG A 254 -4.26 -5.43 32.19
C ARG A 254 -5.73 -5.45 31.77
N VAL A 255 -6.17 -4.40 31.09
CA VAL A 255 -7.49 -4.31 30.46
C VAL A 255 -7.29 -3.94 29.00
N GLN A 256 -7.73 -4.82 28.11
CA GLN A 256 -7.68 -4.58 26.67
C GLN A 256 -8.66 -3.47 26.30
N LYS A 257 -8.24 -2.56 25.42
CA LYS A 257 -9.05 -1.40 25.06
C LYS A 257 -8.95 -1.12 23.56
N ILE A 258 -10.12 -0.90 22.96
CA ILE A 258 -10.27 -0.43 21.59
C ILE A 258 -10.70 1.04 21.65
N ARG A 259 -10.05 1.90 20.87
CA ARG A 259 -10.43 3.30 20.67
C ARG A 259 -10.67 3.53 19.20
N TYR A 260 -11.79 4.16 18.87
CA TYR A 260 -12.18 4.52 17.52
C TYR A 260 -12.39 6.02 17.46
N GLU A 261 -11.81 6.67 16.45
CA GLU A 261 -11.93 8.11 16.23
C GLU A 261 -12.28 8.39 14.76
N VAL A 262 -13.20 9.32 14.54
CA VAL A 262 -13.54 9.85 13.21
C VAL A 262 -13.99 11.30 13.33
N GLY A 263 -13.20 12.23 12.81
CA GLY A 263 -13.40 13.66 13.04
C GLY A 263 -13.42 13.99 14.55
N GLU A 264 -14.51 14.59 15.03
CA GLU A 264 -14.69 14.91 16.45
C GLU A 264 -15.24 13.73 17.28
N TYR A 265 -15.71 12.66 16.63
CA TYR A 265 -16.32 11.53 17.32
C TYR A 265 -15.26 10.58 17.85
N LYS A 266 -15.33 10.29 19.15
CA LYS A 266 -14.42 9.36 19.84
C LYS A 266 -15.22 8.34 20.63
N LEU A 267 -14.98 7.06 20.35
CA LEU A 267 -15.56 5.93 21.07
C LEU A 267 -14.46 5.10 21.69
N SER A 268 -14.70 4.56 22.88
CA SER A 268 -13.77 3.61 23.47
C SER A 268 -14.51 2.52 24.24
N LYS A 269 -14.01 1.29 24.14
CA LYS A 269 -14.58 0.14 24.83
C LYS A 269 -13.48 -0.73 25.41
N THR A 270 -13.72 -1.21 26.62
CA THR A 270 -12.82 -2.12 27.31
C THR A 270 -13.30 -3.55 27.17
N HIS A 271 -12.34 -4.46 27.13
CA HIS A 271 -12.57 -5.89 26.98
C HIS A 271 -11.68 -6.67 27.93
N ALA A 272 -12.16 -7.88 28.25
CA ALA A 272 -11.38 -8.91 28.91
C ALA A 272 -11.22 -10.09 27.94
N ASN A 273 -10.06 -10.76 28.03
CA ASN A 273 -9.76 -12.05 27.41
C ASN A 273 -9.93 -12.11 25.89
N ILE A 274 -9.57 -11.05 25.17
CA ILE A 274 -9.36 -11.10 23.71
C ILE A 274 -8.08 -11.90 23.46
N GLU A 275 -8.21 -13.01 22.74
CA GLU A 275 -7.06 -13.82 22.29
C GLU A 275 -6.56 -13.39 20.91
N ASP A 276 -7.48 -13.01 20.02
CA ASP A 276 -7.18 -12.59 18.65
C ASP A 276 -8.13 -11.47 18.22
N ILE A 277 -7.62 -10.54 17.40
CA ILE A 277 -8.34 -9.35 16.95
C ILE A 277 -7.94 -8.96 15.54
N LYS A 278 -8.94 -8.68 14.69
CA LYS A 278 -8.75 -8.19 13.33
C LYS A 278 -9.67 -7.00 13.05
N PHE A 279 -9.16 -6.04 12.30
CA PHE A 279 -9.83 -4.78 11.97
C PHE A 279 -10.17 -4.74 10.48
N TYR A 280 -11.40 -4.36 10.17
CA TYR A 280 -11.92 -4.20 8.82
C TYR A 280 -12.62 -2.85 8.74
N PHE A 281 -12.48 -2.14 7.62
CA PHE A 281 -13.08 -0.81 7.48
C PHE A 281 -14.08 -0.79 6.34
N SER A 282 -15.17 -0.07 6.56
CA SER A 282 -16.08 0.40 5.52
C SER A 282 -15.99 1.93 5.42
N GLY A 283 -16.77 2.54 4.52
CA GLY A 283 -16.74 3.99 4.31
C GLY A 283 -17.00 4.83 5.57
N LYS A 284 -17.83 4.34 6.51
CA LYS A 284 -18.27 5.08 7.71
C LYS A 284 -18.15 4.29 9.01
N ARG A 285 -17.61 3.06 8.98
CA ARG A 285 -17.49 2.21 10.17
C ARG A 285 -16.18 1.44 10.20
N CYS A 286 -15.74 1.11 11.40
CA CYS A 286 -14.73 0.10 11.65
C CYS A 286 -15.37 -1.13 12.28
N PHE A 287 -15.09 -2.31 11.74
CA PHE A 287 -15.52 -3.60 12.25
C PHE A 287 -14.34 -4.32 12.89
N VAL A 288 -14.58 -4.91 14.05
CA VAL A 288 -13.61 -5.64 14.84
C VAL A 288 -14.08 -7.07 14.99
N LEU A 289 -13.42 -7.99 14.31
CA LEU A 289 -13.59 -9.42 14.56
C LEU A 289 -12.68 -9.79 15.74
N MET A 290 -13.28 -10.19 16.86
CA MET A 290 -12.55 -10.57 18.07
C MET A 290 -12.88 -11.99 18.50
N THR A 291 -11.85 -12.74 18.83
CA THR A 291 -11.97 -14.07 19.45
C THR A 291 -11.71 -13.94 20.95
N LYS A 292 -12.68 -14.38 21.76
CA LYS A 292 -12.58 -14.38 23.23
C LYS A 292 -12.60 -15.78 23.79
N ASN A 293 -11.86 -16.00 24.87
CA ASN A 293 -11.93 -17.25 25.64
C ASN A 293 -12.86 -17.08 26.84
N ILE A 294 -14.01 -17.74 26.77
CA ILE A 294 -15.04 -17.70 27.79
C ILE A 294 -15.27 -19.12 28.28
N GLN A 295 -14.96 -19.39 29.56
CA GLN A 295 -15.15 -20.71 30.18
C GLN A 295 -14.53 -21.87 29.38
N LYS A 296 -13.29 -21.67 28.86
CA LYS A 296 -12.55 -22.63 28.01
C LYS A 296 -13.16 -22.88 26.62
N LYS A 297 -14.10 -22.04 26.18
CA LYS A 297 -14.61 -22.04 24.80
C LYS A 297 -14.18 -20.76 24.09
N LYS A 298 -13.74 -20.90 22.84
CA LYS A 298 -13.49 -19.77 21.95
C LYS A 298 -14.82 -19.31 21.37
N VAL A 299 -15.15 -18.04 21.58
CA VAL A 299 -16.36 -17.41 21.06
C VAL A 299 -15.93 -16.20 20.25
N GLN A 300 -16.48 -16.06 19.04
CA GLN A 300 -16.18 -14.94 18.16
C GLN A 300 -17.30 -13.91 18.15
N PHE A 301 -16.89 -12.65 18.05
CA PHE A 301 -17.78 -11.52 18.00
C PHE A 301 -17.33 -10.56 16.91
N VAL A 302 -18.29 -9.92 16.26
CA VAL A 302 -18.06 -8.74 15.42
C VAL A 302 -18.59 -7.54 16.16
N GLU A 303 -17.71 -6.63 16.55
CA GLU A 303 -18.12 -5.30 16.99
C GLU A 303 -18.02 -4.33 15.83
N SER A 304 -18.95 -3.37 15.73
CA SER A 304 -18.81 -2.29 14.77
C SER A 304 -18.88 -0.93 15.46
N TYR A 305 -17.98 -0.05 15.06
CA TYR A 305 -17.78 1.29 15.60
C TYR A 305 -18.14 2.29 14.50
N GLY A 306 -19.06 3.19 14.80
CA GLY A 306 -19.44 4.30 13.90
C GLY A 306 -19.95 5.48 14.70
N THR A 307 -20.28 6.59 14.03
CA THR A 307 -20.76 7.82 14.69
C THR A 307 -22.07 7.65 15.46
N ASP A 308 -22.85 6.62 15.14
CA ASP A 308 -24.09 6.21 15.83
C ASP A 308 -23.86 5.25 17.01
N GLY A 309 -22.61 4.91 17.33
CA GLY A 309 -22.25 4.10 18.49
C GLY A 309 -21.64 2.74 18.14
N ILE A 310 -21.55 1.89 19.18
CA ILE A 310 -20.93 0.56 19.10
C ILE A 310 -22.01 -0.51 19.07
N THR A 311 -21.97 -1.40 18.08
CA THR A 311 -22.81 -2.60 18.02
C THR A 311 -21.97 -3.85 18.27
N LEU A 312 -22.60 -4.92 18.74
CA LEU A 312 -21.96 -6.20 19.03
C LEU A 312 -22.84 -7.34 18.48
N THR A 313 -22.25 -8.19 17.66
CA THR A 313 -22.89 -9.40 17.13
C THR A 313 -22.04 -10.61 17.51
N GLN A 314 -22.64 -11.57 18.21
CA GLN A 314 -22.00 -12.87 18.49
C GLN A 314 -22.17 -13.79 17.29
N LEU A 315 -21.11 -14.51 16.93
CA LEU A 315 -21.12 -15.45 15.82
C LEU A 315 -21.31 -16.89 16.31
N GLU A 316 -21.96 -17.72 15.50
CA GLU A 316 -22.26 -19.12 15.83
C GLU A 316 -21.13 -20.09 15.43
N GLY A 317 -20.26 -19.68 14.51
CA GLY A 317 -19.15 -20.49 13.98
C GLY A 317 -17.79 -19.80 14.09
N CYS A 318 -16.75 -20.51 13.68
CA CYS A 318 -15.41 -19.96 13.51
C CYS A 318 -15.28 -19.35 12.12
N VAL A 319 -15.05 -18.04 12.05
CA VAL A 319 -14.91 -17.26 10.82
C VAL A 319 -13.55 -17.54 10.17
N GLU A 320 -13.58 -17.87 8.89
CA GLU A 320 -12.41 -17.92 8.01
C GLU A 320 -12.26 -16.63 7.22
N GLN A 321 -13.37 -16.10 6.67
CA GLN A 321 -13.39 -14.87 5.89
C GLN A 321 -14.50 -13.93 6.37
N ILE A 322 -14.24 -12.63 6.33
CA ILE A 322 -15.22 -11.58 6.62
C ILE A 322 -15.01 -10.41 5.67
N GLU A 323 -16.12 -9.93 5.12
CA GLU A 323 -16.18 -8.75 4.28
C GLU A 323 -17.23 -7.77 4.82
N VAL A 324 -16.94 -6.47 4.80
CA VAL A 324 -17.72 -5.47 5.54
C VAL A 324 -18.14 -4.28 4.69
N SER A 325 -19.32 -3.74 4.97
CA SER A 325 -19.84 -2.49 4.43
C SER A 325 -20.59 -1.71 5.51
N ASP A 326 -21.00 -0.47 5.21
CA ASP A 326 -21.75 0.35 6.18
C ASP A 326 -23.13 -0.23 6.54
N LYS A 327 -23.66 -1.09 5.67
CA LYS A 327 -25.02 -1.65 5.75
C LYS A 327 -25.04 -3.11 6.17
N MET A 328 -23.97 -3.86 5.92
CA MET A 328 -23.93 -5.29 6.19
C MET A 328 -22.50 -5.80 6.36
N PHE A 329 -22.36 -6.99 6.92
CA PHE A 329 -21.14 -7.77 6.80
C PHE A 329 -21.49 -9.21 6.44
N VAL A 330 -20.58 -9.88 5.75
CA VAL A 330 -20.72 -11.26 5.32
C VAL A 330 -19.58 -12.06 5.92
N VAL A 331 -19.89 -13.24 6.44
CA VAL A 331 -18.89 -14.17 6.96
C VAL A 331 -18.98 -15.51 6.25
N VAL A 332 -17.82 -16.13 6.05
CA VAL A 332 -17.70 -17.56 5.74
C VAL A 332 -17.07 -18.23 6.94
N ASP A 333 -17.72 -19.28 7.43
CA ASP A 333 -17.20 -20.07 8.55
C ASP A 333 -16.41 -21.31 8.08
N THR A 334 -15.73 -21.97 9.02
CA THR A 334 -14.98 -23.23 8.81
C THR A 334 -15.81 -24.41 8.26
N LYS A 335 -17.14 -24.26 8.12
CA LYS A 335 -18.04 -25.25 7.54
C LYS A 335 -18.55 -24.81 6.16
N GLN A 336 -17.86 -23.84 5.54
CA GLN A 336 -18.24 -23.23 4.27
C GLN A 336 -19.68 -22.70 4.26
N THR A 337 -20.12 -22.14 5.40
CA THR A 337 -21.43 -21.53 5.54
C THR A 337 -21.31 -20.01 5.40
N LEU A 338 -21.93 -19.50 4.33
CA LEU A 338 -22.04 -18.08 4.01
C LEU A 338 -23.19 -17.46 4.81
N SER A 339 -22.88 -16.52 5.71
CA SER A 339 -23.89 -15.86 6.56
C SER A 339 -23.90 -14.35 6.34
N PHE A 340 -25.08 -13.82 6.01
CA PHE A 340 -25.31 -12.40 5.74
C PHE A 340 -25.87 -11.73 6.99
N TYR A 341 -25.17 -10.72 7.49
CA TYR A 341 -25.62 -9.91 8.62
C TYR A 341 -25.95 -8.50 8.16
N ILE A 342 -27.22 -8.13 8.23
CA ILE A 342 -27.72 -6.84 7.76
C ILE A 342 -28.00 -5.93 8.95
N ARG A 343 -27.65 -4.65 8.80
CA ARG A 343 -27.86 -3.62 9.81
C ARG A 343 -29.34 -3.30 9.95
N ASN A 344 -29.80 -3.27 11.19
CA ASN A 344 -31.10 -2.76 11.60
C ASN A 344 -30.91 -1.61 12.59
N ARG A 345 -31.99 -1.12 13.22
CA ARG A 345 -31.93 -0.01 14.18
C ARG A 345 -31.11 -0.29 15.45
N PHE A 346 -30.90 -1.56 15.81
CA PHE A 346 -30.30 -1.98 17.08
C PHE A 346 -28.92 -2.64 16.91
N GLY A 347 -28.51 -2.98 15.68
CA GLY A 347 -27.28 -3.71 15.43
C GLY A 347 -27.30 -4.41 14.09
N PHE A 348 -26.56 -5.52 13.99
CA PHE A 348 -26.52 -6.37 12.80
C PHE A 348 -27.16 -7.71 13.13
N GLY A 349 -28.26 -8.03 12.42
CA GLY A 349 -28.97 -9.29 12.56
C GLY A 349 -28.66 -10.21 11.38
N MET A 350 -28.58 -11.52 11.64
CA MET A 350 -28.44 -12.52 10.58
C MET A 350 -29.71 -12.51 9.71
N ALA A 351 -29.56 -12.20 8.44
CA ALA A 351 -30.66 -12.11 7.47
C ALA A 351 -30.80 -13.41 6.66
N LYS A 352 -29.67 -14.01 6.27
CA LYS A 352 -29.66 -15.23 5.45
C LYS A 352 -28.42 -16.05 5.74
N GLN A 353 -28.56 -17.36 5.57
CA GLN A 353 -27.49 -18.33 5.69
C GLN A 353 -27.58 -19.32 4.52
N ILE A 354 -26.45 -19.56 3.87
CA ILE A 354 -26.34 -20.45 2.71
C ILE A 354 -25.16 -21.37 2.97
N ARG A 355 -25.39 -22.68 2.96
CA ARG A 355 -24.34 -23.67 3.11
C ARG A 355 -23.86 -24.12 1.73
N LYS A 356 -22.54 -24.19 1.57
CA LYS A 356 -21.86 -24.67 0.36
C LYS A 356 -21.03 -25.91 0.71
N GLU A 357 -20.64 -26.67 -0.29
CA GLU A 357 -19.95 -27.96 -0.11
C GLU A 357 -18.43 -27.82 -0.06
N ASP A 358 -17.88 -26.79 -0.70
CA ASP A 358 -16.44 -26.55 -0.82
C ASP A 358 -16.08 -25.08 -0.54
N ASP A 359 -14.80 -24.76 -0.64
CA ASP A 359 -14.21 -23.47 -0.31
C ASP A 359 -14.88 -22.30 -1.02
N LEU A 360 -15.07 -21.20 -0.28
CA LEU A 360 -15.63 -19.96 -0.79
C LEU A 360 -14.58 -18.85 -0.83
N LEU A 361 -14.68 -17.96 -1.80
CA LEU A 361 -14.02 -16.65 -1.75
C LEU A 361 -15.09 -15.57 -1.82
N ILE A 362 -15.03 -14.57 -0.94
CA ILE A 362 -16.02 -13.50 -0.90
C ILE A 362 -15.40 -12.13 -1.13
N ALA A 363 -16.16 -11.23 -1.74
CA ALA A 363 -15.84 -9.81 -1.84
C ALA A 363 -17.13 -8.99 -1.76
N LEU A 364 -17.19 -8.01 -0.86
CA LEU A 364 -18.37 -7.18 -0.63
C LEU A 364 -18.13 -5.73 -1.07
N TYR A 365 -19.10 -5.15 -1.75
CA TYR A 365 -19.18 -3.70 -1.91
C TYR A 365 -20.62 -3.24 -1.69
N ASP A 366 -20.83 -2.30 -0.78
CA ASP A 366 -22.14 -1.84 -0.32
C ASP A 366 -23.07 -3.00 0.09
N ASP A 367 -24.00 -3.37 -0.80
CA ASP A 367 -25.08 -4.34 -0.63
C ASP A 367 -24.92 -5.58 -1.53
N ILE A 368 -23.84 -5.65 -2.29
CA ILE A 368 -23.60 -6.69 -3.28
C ILE A 368 -22.37 -7.50 -2.87
N CYS A 369 -22.61 -8.78 -2.58
CA CYS A 369 -21.58 -9.75 -2.27
C CYS A 369 -21.31 -10.61 -3.50
N CYS A 370 -20.07 -10.61 -3.97
CA CYS A 370 -19.59 -11.51 -5.00
C CYS A 370 -18.93 -12.71 -4.32
N VAL A 371 -19.30 -13.91 -4.74
CA VAL A 371 -18.86 -15.17 -4.14
C VAL A 371 -18.30 -16.07 -5.22
N HIS A 372 -17.10 -16.60 -5.05
CA HIS A 372 -16.65 -17.75 -5.82
C HIS A 372 -16.97 -19.02 -5.03
N ASP A 373 -17.72 -19.92 -5.65
CA ASP A 373 -18.04 -21.24 -5.13
C ASP A 373 -17.13 -22.28 -5.82
N ALA A 374 -16.18 -22.86 -5.06
CA ALA A 374 -15.20 -23.79 -5.61
C ALA A 374 -15.82 -25.11 -6.09
N ASP A 375 -16.92 -25.57 -5.48
CA ASP A 375 -17.60 -26.81 -5.87
C ASP A 375 -18.18 -26.69 -7.28
N THR A 376 -18.89 -25.58 -7.53
CA THR A 376 -19.51 -25.33 -8.83
C THR A 376 -18.60 -24.60 -9.82
N GLY A 377 -17.49 -24.05 -9.34
CA GLY A 377 -16.57 -23.20 -10.12
C GLY A 377 -17.25 -21.92 -10.62
N ASN A 378 -18.21 -21.37 -9.88
CA ASN A 378 -19.00 -20.22 -10.30
C ASN A 378 -18.68 -18.96 -9.49
N ILE A 379 -18.74 -17.81 -10.17
CA ILE A 379 -18.81 -16.48 -9.61
C ILE A 379 -20.28 -16.10 -9.49
N GLU A 380 -20.78 -16.02 -8.27
CA GLU A 380 -22.15 -15.74 -7.90
C GLU A 380 -22.28 -14.32 -7.32
N PHE A 381 -23.22 -13.53 -7.84
CA PHE A 381 -23.53 -12.21 -7.31
C PHE A 381 -24.79 -12.27 -6.45
N TYR A 382 -24.66 -11.94 -5.17
CA TYR A 382 -25.75 -11.85 -4.22
C TYR A 382 -26.05 -10.39 -3.90
N ASP A 383 -27.31 -9.98 -3.99
CA ASP A 383 -27.77 -8.68 -3.48
C ASP A 383 -28.70 -8.94 -2.29
N ASN A 384 -28.33 -8.40 -1.13
CA ASN A 384 -29.05 -8.64 0.13
C ASN A 384 -29.30 -10.14 0.42
N GLY A 385 -28.38 -11.01 -0.01
CA GLY A 385 -28.46 -12.46 0.15
C GLY A 385 -29.23 -13.19 -0.97
N GLU A 386 -29.83 -12.49 -1.94
CA GLU A 386 -30.49 -13.12 -3.09
C GLU A 386 -29.56 -13.23 -4.29
N LEU A 387 -29.46 -14.44 -4.86
CA LEU A 387 -28.63 -14.71 -6.03
C LEU A 387 -29.21 -13.99 -7.27
N ARG A 388 -28.41 -13.14 -7.90
CA ARG A 388 -28.77 -12.37 -9.10
C ARG A 388 -28.24 -12.98 -10.39
N SER A 389 -26.97 -13.35 -10.39
CA SER A 389 -26.28 -13.87 -11.57
C SER A 389 -25.17 -14.82 -11.16
N ALA A 390 -24.83 -15.73 -12.06
CA ALA A 390 -23.75 -16.69 -11.88
C ALA A 390 -22.97 -16.87 -13.19
N TYR A 391 -21.65 -16.96 -13.11
CA TYR A 391 -20.77 -17.15 -14.26
C TYR A 391 -19.67 -18.15 -13.93
N SER A 392 -19.34 -19.04 -14.87
CA SER A 392 -18.27 -20.01 -14.65
C SER A 392 -16.89 -19.35 -14.67
N HIS A 393 -16.10 -19.63 -13.62
CA HIS A 393 -14.68 -19.31 -13.49
C HIS A 393 -13.98 -20.35 -12.58
N PRO A 394 -13.76 -21.59 -13.05
CA PRO A 394 -13.36 -22.71 -12.19
C PRO A 394 -12.00 -22.61 -11.49
N SER A 395 -11.16 -21.65 -11.89
CA SER A 395 -9.81 -21.46 -11.34
C SER A 395 -9.64 -20.09 -10.68
N CYS A 396 -10.74 -19.46 -10.26
CA CYS A 396 -10.71 -18.17 -9.61
C CYS A 396 -9.90 -18.26 -8.30
N THR A 397 -8.94 -17.36 -8.15
CA THR A 397 -8.09 -17.23 -6.95
C THR A 397 -8.37 -15.96 -6.18
N GLY A 398 -9.19 -15.06 -6.71
CA GLY A 398 -9.49 -13.79 -6.06
C GLY A 398 -10.60 -13.01 -6.73
N ILE A 399 -11.31 -12.22 -5.94
CA ILE A 399 -12.33 -11.29 -6.38
C ILE A 399 -11.98 -9.92 -5.80
N SER A 400 -12.05 -8.87 -6.60
CA SER A 400 -11.80 -7.50 -6.15
C SER A 400 -12.78 -6.53 -6.76
N TRP A 401 -13.45 -5.78 -5.90
CA TRP A 401 -14.22 -4.60 -6.31
C TRP A 401 -13.29 -3.46 -6.68
N SER A 402 -13.73 -2.66 -7.64
CA SER A 402 -13.11 -1.38 -7.96
C SER A 402 -13.41 -0.36 -6.85
N TYR A 403 -12.60 0.70 -6.75
CA TYR A 403 -12.72 1.65 -5.64
C TYR A 403 -14.05 2.43 -5.71
N SER A 404 -14.60 2.64 -6.90
CA SER A 404 -15.94 3.25 -7.03
C SER A 404 -17.09 2.27 -6.72
N GLY A 405 -16.81 0.96 -6.73
CA GLY A 405 -17.80 -0.11 -6.70
C GLY A 405 -18.63 -0.27 -7.97
N LEU A 406 -18.25 0.42 -9.06
CA LEU A 406 -18.90 0.26 -10.36
C LEU A 406 -18.52 -1.05 -11.03
N TYR A 407 -17.35 -1.60 -10.70
CA TYR A 407 -16.82 -2.81 -11.32
C TYR A 407 -16.40 -3.85 -10.28
N ALA A 408 -16.48 -5.12 -10.66
CA ALA A 408 -15.91 -6.23 -9.93
C ALA A 408 -15.07 -7.08 -10.88
N ALA A 409 -13.88 -7.47 -10.45
CA ALA A 409 -13.01 -8.38 -11.18
C ALA A 409 -12.94 -9.72 -10.47
N SER A 410 -13.13 -10.82 -11.20
CA SER A 410 -12.71 -12.15 -10.75
C SER A 410 -11.44 -12.54 -11.50
N VAL A 411 -10.49 -13.14 -10.81
CA VAL A 411 -9.12 -13.28 -11.27
C VAL A 411 -8.59 -14.68 -10.97
N SER A 412 -7.94 -15.30 -11.96
CA SER A 412 -7.03 -16.43 -11.77
C SER A 412 -5.59 -15.93 -11.87
N ALA A 413 -4.89 -15.80 -10.74
CA ALA A 413 -3.50 -15.33 -10.69
C ALA A 413 -2.61 -16.24 -9.84
N GLY A 414 -1.29 -16.14 -10.01
CA GLY A 414 -0.30 -16.95 -9.31
C GLY A 414 0.00 -18.26 -10.03
N ASP A 415 -0.03 -19.37 -9.30
CA ASP A 415 0.34 -20.71 -9.81
C ASP A 415 -0.75 -21.37 -10.68
N CYS A 416 -1.80 -20.61 -11.05
CA CYS A 416 -2.88 -21.08 -11.90
C CYS A 416 -2.53 -20.94 -13.39
N SER A 417 -2.89 -21.96 -14.19
CA SER A 417 -2.58 -22.02 -15.62
C SER A 417 -3.46 -21.12 -16.49
N SER A 418 -4.60 -20.64 -15.99
CA SER A 418 -5.62 -19.97 -16.81
C SER A 418 -5.35 -18.49 -17.03
N GLY A 419 -4.79 -17.75 -16.05
CA GLY A 419 -4.59 -16.31 -16.11
C GLY A 419 -5.86 -15.50 -16.45
N LEU A 420 -7.04 -16.08 -16.23
CA LEU A 420 -8.32 -15.52 -16.65
C LEU A 420 -8.74 -14.37 -15.72
N VAL A 421 -9.10 -13.24 -16.33
CA VAL A 421 -9.77 -12.13 -15.65
C VAL A 421 -11.14 -11.94 -16.30
N GLN A 422 -12.18 -11.93 -15.48
CA GLN A 422 -13.53 -11.55 -15.90
C GLN A 422 -13.93 -10.27 -15.17
N MET A 423 -14.42 -9.29 -15.93
CA MET A 423 -14.84 -8.00 -15.42
C MET A 423 -16.35 -7.87 -15.48
N PHE A 424 -16.95 -7.44 -14.38
CA PHE A 424 -18.39 -7.27 -14.22
C PHE A 424 -18.70 -5.82 -13.86
N ASN A 425 -19.91 -5.36 -14.18
CA ASN A 425 -20.43 -4.14 -13.57
C ASN A 425 -21.04 -4.45 -12.19
N ARG A 426 -21.43 -3.40 -11.47
CA ARG A 426 -22.11 -3.49 -10.16
C ARG A 426 -23.34 -4.42 -10.16
N ASN A 427 -24.06 -4.52 -11.27
CA ASN A 427 -25.24 -5.39 -11.37
C ASN A 427 -24.89 -6.87 -11.58
N GLY A 428 -23.61 -7.24 -11.55
CA GLY A 428 -23.17 -8.60 -11.80
C GLY A 428 -23.30 -9.01 -13.26
N LYS A 429 -23.33 -8.05 -14.21
CA LYS A 429 -23.32 -8.36 -15.65
C LYS A 429 -21.88 -8.39 -16.15
N LEU A 430 -21.49 -9.48 -16.81
CA LEU A 430 -20.19 -9.61 -17.45
C LEU A 430 -20.01 -8.54 -18.55
N LEU A 431 -18.95 -7.75 -18.42
CA LEU A 431 -18.55 -6.70 -19.37
C LEU A 431 -17.56 -7.25 -20.40
N TRP A 432 -16.48 -7.86 -19.91
CA TRP A 432 -15.45 -8.48 -20.74
C TRP A 432 -14.73 -9.60 -19.98
N LYS A 433 -14.02 -10.45 -20.73
CA LYS A 433 -13.10 -11.45 -20.19
C LYS A 433 -11.81 -11.46 -21.00
N LYS A 434 -10.68 -11.67 -20.33
CA LYS A 434 -9.36 -11.76 -20.97
C LYS A 434 -8.49 -12.78 -20.27
N VAL A 435 -7.74 -13.54 -21.05
CA VAL A 435 -6.70 -14.45 -20.57
C VAL A 435 -5.36 -13.72 -20.66
N PHE A 436 -4.67 -13.61 -19.52
CA PHE A 436 -3.31 -13.12 -19.41
C PHE A 436 -2.34 -14.30 -19.26
N ASN A 437 -1.12 -14.16 -19.75
CA ASN A 437 -0.10 -15.21 -19.70
C ASN A 437 0.69 -15.12 -18.39
N ARG A 438 0.57 -16.13 -17.52
CA ARG A 438 1.25 -16.13 -16.20
C ARG A 438 0.92 -14.85 -15.42
N LEU A 439 -0.38 -14.61 -15.24
CA LEU A 439 -0.86 -13.50 -14.44
C LEU A 439 -0.42 -13.70 -12.99
N THR A 440 0.34 -12.76 -12.44
CA THR A 440 0.85 -12.84 -11.06
C THR A 440 0.24 -11.79 -10.15
N LEU A 441 -0.33 -10.73 -10.72
CA LEU A 441 -0.98 -9.66 -9.96
C LEU A 441 -2.14 -9.06 -10.76
N PHE A 442 -3.22 -8.75 -10.06
CA PHE A 442 -4.25 -7.81 -10.46
C PHE A 442 -4.50 -6.87 -9.27
N MET A 443 -4.52 -5.55 -9.49
CA MET A 443 -4.75 -4.55 -8.45
C MET A 443 -5.47 -3.34 -9.02
N TRP A 444 -6.58 -2.92 -8.42
CA TRP A 444 -7.17 -1.61 -8.70
C TRP A 444 -6.31 -0.50 -8.10
N ARG A 445 -6.11 0.59 -8.86
CA ARG A 445 -5.48 1.79 -8.34
C ARG A 445 -6.49 2.53 -7.45
N PRO A 446 -6.16 2.81 -6.18
CA PRO A 446 -7.03 3.58 -5.30
C PRO A 446 -7.24 5.00 -5.82
N PHE A 447 -8.32 5.65 -5.40
CA PHE A 447 -8.50 7.11 -5.55
C PHE A 447 -9.22 7.65 -4.32
N SER A 448 -9.04 8.94 -4.03
CA SER A 448 -9.66 9.56 -2.86
C SER A 448 -11.17 9.66 -3.02
N HIS A 449 -11.95 9.14 -2.08
CA HIS A 449 -13.38 9.45 -2.00
C HIS A 449 -13.58 10.86 -1.45
N LEU A 450 -14.36 11.68 -2.17
CA LEU A 450 -14.81 12.96 -1.66
C LEU A 450 -15.78 12.74 -0.49
N SER A 451 -15.54 13.46 0.62
CA SER A 451 -16.45 13.46 1.75
C SER A 451 -17.82 14.02 1.34
N SER A 452 -18.89 13.66 2.06
CA SER A 452 -20.22 14.23 1.79
C SER A 452 -20.24 15.76 1.91
N GLU A 453 -19.41 16.32 2.80
CA GLU A 453 -19.24 17.76 2.97
C GLU A 453 -18.51 18.38 1.78
N ASP A 454 -17.45 17.75 1.28
CA ASP A 454 -16.72 18.22 0.10
C ASP A 454 -17.57 18.09 -1.17
N LYS A 455 -18.40 17.05 -1.27
CA LYS A 455 -19.41 16.93 -2.33
C LYS A 455 -20.47 18.02 -2.22
N ALA A 456 -20.97 18.32 -1.01
CA ALA A 456 -21.96 19.38 -0.82
C ALA A 456 -21.38 20.76 -1.15
N LYS A 457 -20.16 21.06 -0.70
CA LYS A 457 -19.42 22.28 -1.07
C LYS A 457 -19.19 22.37 -2.58
N ALA A 458 -18.82 21.24 -3.21
CA ALA A 458 -18.69 21.14 -4.66
C ALA A 458 -20.02 21.16 -5.42
N VAL A 459 -21.17 21.04 -4.76
CA VAL A 459 -22.49 21.21 -5.39
C VAL A 459 -22.97 22.64 -5.17
N GLU A 460 -22.73 23.23 -4.00
CA GLU A 460 -23.08 24.61 -3.64
C GLU A 460 -22.23 25.64 -4.40
N GLU A 461 -20.93 25.36 -4.59
CA GLU A 461 -20.03 26.22 -5.38
C GLU A 461 -20.30 26.12 -6.90
N PHE A 462 -21.07 25.11 -7.33
CA PHE A 462 -21.31 24.77 -8.74
C PHE A 462 -22.81 24.68 -9.09
N SER A 463 -23.72 25.14 -8.20
CA SER A 463 -25.17 25.00 -8.39
C SER A 463 -25.73 25.93 -9.45
N GLU A 464 -25.09 27.09 -9.70
CA GLU A 464 -25.52 28.04 -10.73
C GLU A 464 -25.34 27.49 -12.16
N SER A 465 -24.47 26.50 -12.37
CA SER A 465 -24.26 25.85 -13.68
C SER A 465 -25.14 24.63 -13.92
N ILE A 466 -25.78 24.06 -12.89
CA ILE A 466 -26.56 22.81 -13.00
C ILE A 466 -28.01 23.08 -13.46
N GLU A 467 -28.56 24.28 -13.25
CA GLU A 467 -29.94 24.60 -13.67
C GLU A 467 -30.11 24.72 -15.20
N ASN A 468 -29.02 24.88 -15.97
CA ASN A 468 -29.07 24.94 -17.43
C ASN A 468 -28.78 23.59 -18.13
N ASP A 469 -28.47 22.53 -17.37
CA ASP A 469 -27.91 21.26 -17.89
C ASP A 469 -28.97 20.15 -18.13
N THR A 470 -30.26 20.51 -18.18
CA THR A 470 -31.36 19.55 -18.47
C THR A 470 -31.95 19.67 -19.88
N SER A 471 -31.42 20.54 -20.74
CA SER A 471 -31.73 20.56 -22.17
C SER A 471 -30.62 19.89 -22.97
N GLU A 472 -30.98 18.93 -23.84
CA GLU A 472 -30.11 18.16 -24.74
C GLU A 472 -29.46 19.00 -25.85
N GLU A 473 -28.85 20.15 -25.54
CA GLU A 473 -28.02 20.91 -26.48
C GLU A 473 -26.59 21.00 -25.95
N GLU A 474 -25.63 20.63 -26.81
CA GLU A 474 -24.18 20.64 -26.54
C GLU A 474 -23.75 21.97 -25.92
N CYS A 475 -23.50 21.99 -24.61
CA CYS A 475 -23.06 23.19 -23.92
C CYS A 475 -21.56 23.42 -24.16
N THR A 476 -21.27 24.52 -24.86
CA THR A 476 -19.92 25.03 -25.14
C THR A 476 -19.41 25.93 -24.00
N GLU A 477 -19.36 25.42 -22.77
CA GLU A 477 -18.59 26.06 -21.70
C GLU A 477 -17.54 25.11 -21.11
N ASP A 478 -16.41 25.71 -20.75
CA ASP A 478 -15.09 25.08 -20.79
C ASP A 478 -14.91 24.11 -19.63
N THR A 479 -15.25 22.83 -19.86
CA THR A 479 -14.97 21.70 -18.95
C THR A 479 -13.52 21.71 -18.44
N SER A 480 -12.59 22.30 -19.19
CA SER A 480 -11.21 22.48 -18.78
C SER A 480 -11.03 23.47 -17.62
N GLU A 481 -11.85 24.52 -17.52
CA GLU A 481 -11.81 25.52 -16.45
C GLU A 481 -12.36 24.96 -15.14
N LEU A 482 -13.49 24.24 -15.20
CA LEU A 482 -14.07 23.53 -14.06
C LEU A 482 -13.12 22.46 -13.51
N LEU A 483 -12.52 21.66 -14.39
CA LEU A 483 -11.48 20.69 -14.02
C LEU A 483 -10.25 21.40 -13.42
N SER A 484 -9.85 22.57 -13.92
CA SER A 484 -8.71 23.34 -13.39
C SER A 484 -8.95 23.88 -11.98
N ARG A 485 -10.14 24.45 -11.73
CA ARG A 485 -10.53 24.97 -10.41
C ARG A 485 -10.67 23.84 -9.39
N TRP A 486 -11.24 22.71 -9.80
CA TRP A 486 -11.38 21.53 -8.94
C TRP A 486 -10.04 20.84 -8.62
N LYS A 487 -9.13 20.74 -9.61
CA LYS A 487 -7.74 20.33 -9.37
C LYS A 487 -7.08 21.23 -8.32
N SER A 488 -7.27 22.54 -8.44
CA SER A 488 -6.73 23.50 -7.46
C SER A 488 -7.27 23.29 -6.05
N TYR A 489 -8.53 22.87 -5.91
CA TYR A 489 -9.15 22.53 -4.61
C TYR A 489 -8.58 21.25 -3.99
N LEU A 490 -8.45 20.14 -4.73
CA LEU A 490 -7.81 18.93 -4.19
C LEU A 490 -6.34 19.19 -3.86
N ILE A 491 -5.65 19.95 -4.70
CA ILE A 491 -4.29 20.42 -4.42
C ILE A 491 -4.29 21.27 -3.16
N SER A 492 -5.26 22.16 -2.91
CA SER A 492 -5.28 23.02 -1.72
C SER A 492 -5.57 22.25 -0.42
N LYS A 493 -6.45 21.24 -0.47
CA LYS A 493 -6.63 20.25 0.61
C LYS A 493 -5.32 19.48 0.88
N LYS A 494 -4.61 19.13 -0.19
CA LYS A 494 -3.25 18.58 -0.11
C LYS A 494 -2.16 19.64 0.13
N GLN A 495 -2.43 20.95 0.06
CA GLN A 495 -1.40 21.98 0.26
C GLN A 495 -1.06 22.16 1.74
N ARG A 496 -1.79 21.54 2.67
CA ARG A 496 -1.22 21.22 3.99
C ARG A 496 0.08 20.39 3.88
N VAL A 497 0.26 19.61 2.81
CA VAL A 497 1.47 18.85 2.44
C VAL A 497 2.52 19.71 1.73
N LEU A 498 2.11 20.73 0.96
CA LEU A 498 3.02 21.60 0.18
C LEU A 498 3.42 22.92 0.87
N SER A 499 2.78 23.27 1.99
CA SER A 499 3.01 24.55 2.70
C SER A 499 4.12 24.52 3.75
N LEU A 500 4.75 23.37 3.99
CA LEU A 500 5.97 23.29 4.78
C LEU A 500 7.18 23.32 3.82
N LYS A 501 7.76 24.50 3.68
CA LYS A 501 9.09 24.70 3.11
C LYS A 501 10.14 23.87 3.85
#